data_AF-A0A7V7E5R6-F1
#
_entry.id   AF-A0A7V7E5R6-F1
#
_cell.length_a   1.000
_cell.length_b   1.000
_cell.length_c   1.000
_cell.angle_alpha   90.00
_cell.angle_beta   90.00
_cell.angle_gamma   90.00
#
_symmetry.space_group_name_H-M   'P 1'
#
loop_
_entity.id
_entity.type
_entity.pdbx_description
1 polymer ?
#
loop_
_entity_poly.entity_id
_entity_poly.type
_entity_poly.pdbx_seq_one_letter_code
_entity_poly.pdbx_strand_id
1 'polypeptide(L)'
;MKTVYFKSGDAEWKYEIDDEEHDQIIQGIIDDGTDFEEMLEESLEILRDISALEEDEMDEDDQIDQTVSVSFIWHYFNSLPIEKGRIDGDVVLVEDEDGAGVSVLAARDVIED
;
A
#
# COMPACT_ATOMS: atom_id res chain seq x y z
N MET A 1 13.18 6.10 2.04
CA MET A 1 11.77 6.46 1.86
C MET A 1 11.14 5.40 0.98
N LYS A 2 9.97 4.91 1.38
CA LYS A 2 9.17 3.91 0.66
C LYS A 2 7.99 4.63 0.04
N THR A 3 7.69 4.32 -1.21
CA THR A 3 6.57 4.95 -1.91
C THR A 3 5.59 3.92 -2.43
N VAL A 4 4.30 4.18 -2.17
CA VAL A 4 3.18 3.46 -2.76
C VAL A 4 2.27 4.46 -3.44
N TYR A 5 1.87 4.15 -4.66
CA TYR A 5 0.87 4.91 -5.40
C TYR A 5 -0.44 4.14 -5.42
N PHE A 6 -1.56 4.83 -5.38
CA PHE A 6 -2.88 4.27 -5.65
C PHE A 6 -3.50 4.98 -6.84
N LYS A 7 -4.05 4.22 -7.80
CA LYS A 7 -4.71 4.73 -9.01
C LYS A 7 -6.12 4.19 -9.11
N SER A 8 -7.08 5.09 -9.29
CA SER A 8 -8.47 4.76 -9.58
C SER A 8 -9.01 5.68 -10.67
N GLY A 9 -9.30 5.12 -11.84
CA GLY A 9 -9.65 5.90 -13.04
C GLY A 9 -8.57 6.92 -13.40
N ASP A 10 -8.93 8.21 -13.41
CA ASP A 10 -8.02 9.32 -13.69
C ASP A 10 -7.35 9.89 -12.42
N ALA A 11 -7.69 9.39 -11.23
CA ALA A 11 -7.14 9.86 -9.96
C ALA A 11 -5.88 9.06 -9.56
N GLU A 12 -4.92 9.76 -8.94
CA GLU A 12 -3.66 9.21 -8.46
C GLU A 12 -3.34 9.81 -7.08
N TRP A 13 -3.02 8.94 -6.13
CA TRP A 13 -2.53 9.29 -4.80
C TRP A 13 -1.13 8.74 -4.62
N LYS A 14 -0.27 9.51 -3.94
CA LYS A 14 1.11 9.14 -3.63
C LYS A 14 1.29 9.15 -2.12
N TYR A 15 1.70 8.02 -1.58
CA TYR A 15 1.99 7.84 -0.16
C TYR A 15 3.49 7.61 0.02
N GLU A 16 4.09 8.34 0.97
CA GLU A 16 5.51 8.28 1.27
C GLU A 16 5.70 7.97 2.76
N ILE A 17 6.51 6.95 3.05
CA ILE A 17 6.83 6.53 4.41
C ILE A 17 8.34 6.59 4.62
N ASP A 18 8.75 7.16 5.74
CA ASP A 18 10.16 7.20 6.14
C ASP A 18 10.68 5.81 6.52
N ASP A 19 11.96 5.54 6.25
CA ASP A 19 12.51 4.19 6.46
C ASP A 19 12.46 3.75 7.94
N GLU A 20 12.65 4.68 8.88
CA GLU A 20 12.57 4.38 10.31
C GLU A 20 11.14 4.05 10.76
N GLU A 21 10.15 4.78 10.26
CA GLU A 21 8.74 4.53 10.56
C GLU A 21 8.28 3.21 9.96
N HIS A 22 8.66 2.94 8.70
CA HIS A 22 8.41 1.66 8.05
C HIS A 22 8.94 0.49 8.87
N ASP A 23 10.22 0.55 9.26
CA ASP A 23 10.86 -0.53 10.02
C ASP A 23 10.16 -0.77 11.37
N GLN A 24 9.70 0.29 12.05
CA GLN A 24 8.95 0.17 13.31
C GLN A 24 7.59 -0.50 13.13
N ILE A 25 6.84 -0.11 12.10
CA ILE A 25 5.52 -0.69 11.79
C ILE A 25 5.66 -2.18 11.47
N ILE A 26 6.58 -2.53 10.56
CA ILE A 26 6.78 -3.92 10.14
C ILE A 26 7.26 -4.78 11.30
N GLN A 27 8.15 -4.27 12.15
CA GLN A 27 8.59 -5.00 13.33
C GLN A 27 7.41 -5.29 14.27
N GLY A 28 6.51 -4.32 14.48
CA GLY A 28 5.28 -4.52 15.27
C GLY A 28 4.39 -5.62 14.71
N ILE A 29 4.12 -5.59 13.40
CA ILE A 29 3.30 -6.60 12.70
C ILE A 29 3.91 -8.01 12.84
N ILE A 30 5.23 -8.13 12.69
CA ILE A 30 5.94 -9.41 12.84
C ILE A 30 5.87 -9.92 14.28
N ASP A 31 6.07 -9.04 15.26
CA ASP A 31 6.06 -9.42 16.68
C ASP A 31 4.67 -9.85 17.15
N ASP A 32 3.61 -9.26 16.61
CA ASP A 32 2.22 -9.63 16.88
C ASP A 32 1.80 -10.94 16.21
N GLY A 33 2.58 -11.42 15.23
CA GLY A 33 2.33 -12.70 14.54
C GLY A 33 1.13 -12.64 13.60
N THR A 34 0.87 -11.47 13.02
CA THR A 34 -0.24 -11.20 12.10
C THR A 34 -0.22 -12.13 10.88
N ASP A 35 -1.39 -12.53 10.39
CA ASP A 35 -1.53 -13.24 9.11
C ASP A 35 -1.35 -12.26 7.95
N PHE A 36 -0.31 -12.46 7.15
CA PHE A 36 0.05 -11.53 6.07
C PHE A 36 -0.90 -11.63 4.87
N GLU A 37 -1.59 -12.75 4.67
CA GLU A 37 -2.57 -12.86 3.57
C GLU A 37 -3.84 -12.08 3.92
N GLU A 38 -4.36 -12.26 5.14
CA GLU A 38 -5.50 -11.49 5.66
C GLU A 38 -5.18 -9.99 5.71
N MET A 39 -4.02 -9.63 6.25
CA MET A 39 -3.60 -8.23 6.34
C MET A 39 -3.43 -7.57 4.96
N LEU A 40 -3.04 -8.33 3.93
CA LEU A 40 -2.97 -7.79 2.57
C LEU A 40 -4.36 -7.44 2.04
N GLU A 41 -5.32 -8.33 2.19
CA GLU A 41 -6.70 -8.09 1.76
C GLU A 41 -7.31 -6.88 2.47
N GLU A 42 -7.15 -6.82 3.80
CA GLU A 42 -7.60 -5.68 4.62
C GLU A 42 -6.90 -4.37 4.22
N SER A 43 -5.58 -4.38 4.03
CA SER A 43 -4.81 -3.18 3.67
C SER A 43 -5.24 -2.60 2.31
N LEU A 44 -5.61 -3.47 1.37
CA LEU A 44 -6.12 -3.04 0.06
C LEU A 44 -7.53 -2.45 0.17
N GLU A 45 -8.39 -3.01 1.02
CA GLU A 45 -9.72 -2.46 1.31
C GLU A 45 -9.61 -1.09 1.99
N ILE A 46 -8.76 -0.96 3.02
CA ILE A 46 -8.50 0.30 3.72
C ILE A 46 -8.04 1.38 2.74
N LEU A 47 -7.05 1.09 1.89
CA LEU A 47 -6.58 2.09 0.92
C LEU A 47 -7.66 2.52 -0.07
N ARG A 48 -8.52 1.59 -0.48
CA ARG A 48 -9.65 1.92 -1.35
C ARG A 48 -10.63 2.84 -0.64
N ASP A 49 -11.03 2.51 0.57
CA ASP A 49 -11.97 3.31 1.35
C ASP A 49 -11.43 4.72 1.62
N ILE A 50 -10.15 4.81 2.01
CA ILE A 50 -9.49 6.09 2.28
C ILE A 50 -9.32 6.92 1.01
N SER A 51 -9.02 6.30 -0.14
CA SER A 51 -8.93 7.03 -1.41
C SER A 51 -10.27 7.68 -1.83
N ALA A 52 -11.38 7.18 -1.30
CA ALA A 52 -12.71 7.74 -1.54
C ALA A 52 -13.08 8.88 -0.58
N LEU A 53 -12.31 9.09 0.50
CA LEU A 53 -12.51 10.18 1.45
C LEU A 53 -11.83 11.47 0.98
N GLU A 54 -12.42 12.62 1.29
CA GLU A 54 -11.73 13.90 1.16
C GLU A 54 -10.69 14.05 2.29
N GLU A 55 -9.58 14.77 2.04
CA GLU A 55 -8.48 14.90 3.02
C GLU A 55 -8.93 15.50 4.37
N ASP A 56 -9.95 16.35 4.38
CA ASP A 56 -10.51 16.95 5.60
C ASP A 56 -11.55 16.07 6.32
N GLU A 57 -11.92 14.94 5.72
CA GLU A 57 -12.78 13.92 6.32
C GLU A 57 -11.97 12.85 7.06
N MET A 58 -10.68 12.70 6.78
CA MET A 58 -9.80 11.74 7.44
C MET A 58 -9.52 12.11 8.89
N ASP A 59 -9.86 11.21 9.81
CA ASP A 59 -9.48 11.34 11.22
C ASP A 59 -8.10 10.75 11.52
N GLU A 60 -7.71 10.77 12.81
CA GLU A 60 -6.41 10.26 13.25
C GLU A 60 -6.30 8.73 13.06
N ASP A 61 -7.41 8.01 13.25
CA ASP A 61 -7.43 6.56 13.11
C ASP A 61 -7.29 6.19 11.62
N ASP A 62 -7.99 6.90 10.72
CA ASP A 62 -7.85 6.70 9.26
C ASP A 62 -6.40 6.92 8.79
N GLN A 63 -5.72 7.94 9.32
CA GLN A 63 -4.33 8.24 8.96
C GLN A 63 -3.38 7.14 9.45
N ILE A 64 -3.62 6.59 10.64
CA ILE A 64 -2.85 5.48 11.18
C ILE A 64 -3.07 4.23 10.31
N ASP A 65 -4.32 3.90 10.01
CA ASP A 65 -4.67 2.73 9.20
C ASP A 65 -4.09 2.82 7.79
N GLN A 66 -4.13 4.01 7.16
CA GLN A 66 -3.44 4.28 5.89
C GLN A 66 -1.94 4.02 6.00
N THR A 67 -1.29 4.58 7.01
CA THR A 67 0.17 4.50 7.18
C THR A 67 0.61 3.05 7.37
N VAL A 68 -0.11 2.29 8.21
CA VAL A 68 0.14 0.86 8.42
C VAL A 68 -0.07 0.06 7.14
N SER A 69 -1.18 0.30 6.44
CA SER A 69 -1.52 -0.39 5.19
C SER A 69 -0.50 -0.15 4.08
N VAL A 70 -0.11 1.10 3.87
CA VAL A 70 0.92 1.49 2.89
C VAL A 70 2.27 0.85 3.23
N SER A 71 2.68 0.89 4.49
CA SER A 71 3.92 0.30 4.96
C SER A 71 3.93 -1.21 4.72
N PHE A 72 2.84 -1.89 5.10
CA PHE A 72 2.68 -3.32 4.93
C PHE A 72 2.67 -3.73 3.46
N ILE A 73 1.89 -3.07 2.61
CA ILE A 73 1.81 -3.36 1.18
C ILE A 73 3.19 -3.23 0.52
N TRP A 74 3.91 -2.14 0.79
CA TRP A 74 5.26 -1.97 0.27
C TRP A 74 6.16 -3.12 0.72
N HIS A 75 6.14 -3.46 2.02
CA HIS A 75 6.94 -4.53 2.60
C HIS A 75 6.63 -5.88 1.96
N TYR A 76 5.34 -6.21 1.84
CA TYR A 76 4.86 -7.50 1.35
C TYR A 76 5.45 -7.77 -0.03
N PHE A 77 5.20 -6.88 -0.99
CA PHE A 77 5.65 -7.09 -2.38
C PHE A 77 7.16 -6.97 -2.56
N ASN A 78 7.86 -6.17 -1.74
CA ASN A 78 9.32 -6.10 -1.80
C ASN A 78 10.02 -7.30 -1.12
N SER A 79 9.32 -8.01 -0.23
CA SER A 79 9.88 -9.15 0.51
C SER A 79 9.58 -10.52 -0.12
N LEU A 80 8.60 -10.62 -1.02
CA LEU A 80 8.27 -11.86 -1.73
C LEU A 80 9.51 -12.50 -2.40
N PRO A 81 9.57 -13.82 -2.59
CA PRO A 81 10.54 -14.44 -3.50
C PRO A 81 10.42 -13.87 -4.92
N ILE A 82 11.53 -13.82 -5.68
CA ILE A 82 11.55 -13.27 -7.05
C ILE A 82 10.54 -13.99 -7.94
N GLU A 83 10.46 -15.31 -7.84
CA GLU A 83 9.53 -16.16 -8.59
C GLU A 83 8.06 -15.96 -8.22
N LYS A 84 7.78 -15.28 -7.10
CA LYS A 84 6.43 -14.93 -6.64
C LYS A 84 6.05 -13.48 -6.96
N GLY A 85 6.84 -12.78 -7.78
CA GLY A 85 6.51 -11.42 -8.21
C GLY A 85 7.04 -10.33 -7.30
N ARG A 86 8.22 -10.51 -6.70
CA ARG A 86 8.91 -9.44 -5.97
C ARG A 86 8.96 -8.15 -6.80
N ILE A 87 8.56 -7.05 -6.18
CA ILE A 87 8.81 -5.70 -6.69
C ILE A 87 10.10 -5.17 -6.04
N ASP A 88 10.92 -4.46 -6.81
CA ASP A 88 12.12 -3.81 -6.29
C ASP A 88 11.93 -2.29 -6.40
N GLY A 89 11.62 -1.66 -5.26
CA GLY A 89 11.35 -0.23 -5.17
C GLY A 89 9.87 0.10 -5.00
N ASP A 90 9.46 1.21 -5.59
CA ASP A 90 8.13 1.78 -5.38
C ASP A 90 7.03 0.92 -6.02
N VAL A 91 5.89 0.88 -5.34
CA VAL A 91 4.74 0.04 -5.68
C VAL A 91 3.60 0.91 -6.20
N VAL A 92 2.87 0.45 -7.22
CA VAL A 92 1.63 1.06 -7.69
C VAL A 92 0.51 0.06 -7.57
N LEU A 93 -0.58 0.50 -6.95
CA LEU A 93 -1.86 -0.17 -6.89
C LEU A 93 -2.77 0.48 -7.94
N VAL A 94 -3.37 -0.33 -8.81
CA VAL A 94 -4.30 0.12 -9.85
C VAL A 94 -5.63 -0.59 -9.64
N GLU A 95 -6.66 0.17 -9.26
CA GLU A 95 -8.02 -0.35 -9.19
C GLU A 95 -8.53 -0.71 -10.60
N ASP A 96 -9.12 -1.88 -10.73
CA ASP A 96 -9.72 -2.32 -11.98
C ASP A 96 -10.95 -1.46 -12.34
N GLU A 97 -11.22 -1.27 -13.64
CA GLU A 97 -12.31 -0.38 -14.11
C GLU A 97 -13.71 -0.79 -13.63
N ASP A 98 -13.90 -2.06 -13.26
CA ASP A 98 -15.14 -2.59 -12.72
C ASP A 98 -15.20 -2.56 -11.17
N GLY A 99 -14.12 -2.10 -10.53
CA GLY A 99 -13.97 -2.03 -9.07
C GLY A 99 -13.92 -3.40 -8.39
N ALA A 100 -13.68 -4.48 -9.13
CA ALA A 100 -13.68 -5.85 -8.61
C ALA A 100 -12.32 -6.29 -8.05
N GLY A 101 -11.25 -5.53 -8.30
CA GLY A 101 -9.90 -5.90 -7.89
C GLY A 101 -8.90 -4.75 -7.94
N VAL A 102 -7.70 -5.05 -7.42
CA VAL A 102 -6.54 -4.15 -7.47
C VAL A 102 -5.37 -4.92 -8.08
N SER A 103 -4.81 -4.37 -9.15
CA SER A 103 -3.58 -4.84 -9.77
C SER A 103 -2.38 -4.17 -9.09
N VAL A 104 -1.33 -4.95 -8.79
CA VAL A 104 -0.10 -4.44 -8.16
C VAL A 104 1.08 -4.51 -9.12
N LEU A 105 1.75 -3.38 -9.31
CA LEU A 105 2.81 -3.18 -10.31
C LEU A 105 4.00 -2.41 -9.72
N ALA A 106 5.17 -2.49 -10.36
CA ALA A 106 6.29 -1.63 -10.00
C ALA A 106 6.08 -0.22 -10.57
N ALA A 107 6.36 0.83 -9.78
CA ALA A 107 6.08 2.20 -10.20
C ALA A 107 6.82 2.62 -11.47
N ARG A 108 8.07 2.18 -11.61
CA ARG A 108 8.90 2.43 -12.80
C ARG A 108 8.28 1.93 -14.12
N ASP A 109 7.31 1.02 -14.06
CA ASP A 109 6.66 0.44 -15.24
C ASP A 109 5.37 1.18 -15.63
N VAL A 110 4.85 2.09 -14.77
CA VAL A 110 3.52 2.69 -14.89
C VAL A 110 3.50 4.21 -14.69
N ILE A 111 4.36 4.74 -13.81
CA ILE A 111 4.50 6.17 -13.56
C ILE A 111 5.54 6.73 -14.54
N GLU A 112 5.14 7.69 -15.37
CA GLU A 112 6.07 8.44 -16.23
C GLU A 112 6.78 9.52 -15.40
N ASP A 113 8.12 9.56 -15.43
CA ASP A 113 8.97 10.58 -14.80
C ASP A 113 8.78 12.00 -15.40
#